data_AF-A0A815SSD9-F1
#
_entry.id   AF-A0A815SSD9-F1
#
_cell.length_a   1.000
_cell.length_b   1.000
_cell.length_c   1.000
_cell.angle_alpha   90.00
_cell.angle_beta   90.00
_cell.angle_gamma   90.00
#
_symmetry.space_group_name_H-M   'P 1'
#
loop_
_entity.id
_entity.type
_entity.pdbx_description
1 polymer ?
#
loop_
_entity_poly.entity_id
_entity_poly.type
_entity_poly.pdbx_seq_one_letter_code
_entity_poly.pdbx_strand_id
1 'polypeptide(L)'
;MVQPLMASNPYSSPFILAAYGISNKFKAVDVLHRWIWKFEKSRESSVRIVAFATDCDPRYLLAMRLATSFFAKYNNYSMHDHPNALEIDLPKDWTTWFFVSTRQVFFCFQDLMHLCTKLRNRILSNTASMLIGKEAVSIEVLMDLVQNTSKLAHGLVKTDIDPKDRQNVSSCLKLASDDVSLALEDINNSLATRIYLYLLRCIVLAYVEHNTSIVDRIYNS
;
A
#
# COMPACT_ATOMS: atom_id res chain seq x y z
N MET A 1 15.25 -6.39 -27.39
CA MET A 1 14.95 -5.29 -28.32
C MET A 1 13.93 -4.41 -27.62
N VAL A 2 14.33 -3.25 -27.09
CA VAL A 2 13.41 -2.34 -26.37
C VAL A 2 12.70 -1.50 -27.43
N GLN A 3 11.40 -1.72 -27.58
CA GLN A 3 10.59 -0.93 -28.50
C GLN A 3 10.36 0.46 -27.87
N PRO A 4 10.57 1.57 -28.60
CA PRO A 4 10.33 2.90 -28.06
C PRO A 4 8.86 3.03 -27.68
N LEU A 5 8.61 3.63 -26.51
CA LEU A 5 7.27 3.98 -26.03
C LEU A 5 6.59 4.86 -27.10
N MET A 6 5.57 4.33 -27.76
CA MET A 6 4.76 5.15 -28.64
C MET A 6 3.96 6.13 -27.78
N ALA A 7 4.20 7.42 -27.96
CA ALA A 7 3.57 8.51 -27.20
C ALA A 7 2.02 8.49 -27.23
N SER A 8 1.42 7.68 -28.12
CA SER A 8 -0.02 7.53 -28.30
C SER A 8 -0.67 6.46 -27.40
N ASN A 9 0.09 5.63 -26.68
CA ASN A 9 -0.49 4.61 -25.82
C ASN A 9 -0.23 4.94 -24.33
N PRO A 10 -1.24 5.44 -23.59
CA PRO A 10 -1.10 5.73 -22.16
C PRO A 10 -0.93 4.45 -21.30
N TYR A 11 -1.09 3.27 -21.89
CA TYR A 11 -0.93 1.97 -21.23
C TYR A 11 0.34 1.27 -21.71
N SER A 12 1.51 1.81 -21.37
CA SER A 12 2.75 1.05 -21.53
C SER A 12 2.94 0.11 -20.35
N SER A 13 3.04 -1.19 -20.60
CA SER A 13 3.39 -2.17 -19.57
C SER A 13 4.77 -1.84 -18.97
N PRO A 14 4.96 -2.04 -17.65
CA PRO A 14 6.26 -1.85 -17.02
C PRO A 14 7.32 -2.73 -17.70
N PHE A 15 8.47 -2.16 -18.02
CA PHE A 15 9.59 -2.88 -18.62
C PHE A 15 10.78 -2.89 -17.65
N ILE A 16 11.45 -4.04 -17.57
CA ILE A 16 12.65 -4.20 -16.76
C ILE A 16 13.83 -3.62 -17.55
N LEU A 17 14.38 -2.51 -17.07
CA LEU A 17 15.58 -1.90 -17.64
C LEU A 17 16.85 -2.66 -17.27
N ALA A 18 16.91 -3.19 -16.05
CA ALA A 18 18.03 -3.98 -15.55
C ALA A 18 17.65 -4.82 -14.33
N ALA A 19 18.30 -5.96 -14.17
CA ALA A 19 18.21 -6.82 -13.00
C ALA A 19 19.62 -7.18 -12.52
N TYR A 20 19.88 -7.02 -11.22
CA TYR A 20 21.18 -7.32 -10.62
C TYR A 20 20.99 -8.17 -9.37
N GLY A 21 21.74 -9.26 -9.26
CA GLY A 21 21.84 -10.05 -8.05
C GLY A 21 22.80 -9.38 -7.07
N ILE A 22 22.33 -9.12 -5.86
CA ILE A 22 23.17 -8.62 -4.77
C ILE A 22 23.01 -9.52 -3.54
N SER A 23 24.02 -9.53 -2.68
CA SER A 23 23.89 -10.18 -1.37
C SER A 23 22.73 -9.57 -0.59
N ASN A 24 21.99 -10.41 0.14
CA ASN A 24 20.89 -9.97 1.01
C ASN A 24 21.37 -9.38 2.36
N LYS A 25 22.69 -9.29 2.58
CA LYS A 25 23.31 -8.82 3.83
C LYS A 25 23.52 -7.29 3.88
N PHE A 26 22.50 -6.52 3.53
CA PHE A 26 22.54 -5.05 3.59
C PHE A 26 21.66 -4.49 4.72
N LYS A 27 22.04 -3.32 5.22
CA LYS A 27 21.32 -2.52 6.22
C LYS A 27 20.46 -1.44 5.56
N ALA A 28 19.58 -0.82 6.33
CA ALA A 28 18.73 0.29 5.87
C ALA A 28 19.55 1.49 5.35
N VAL A 29 20.70 1.77 5.96
CA VAL A 29 21.59 2.85 5.50
C VAL A 29 22.15 2.55 4.11
N ASP A 30 22.50 1.30 3.83
CA ASP A 30 22.99 0.89 2.50
C ASP A 30 21.90 1.01 1.43
N VAL A 31 20.63 0.82 1.81
CA VAL A 31 19.49 1.09 0.93
C VAL A 31 19.40 2.59 0.63
N LEU A 32 19.43 3.43 1.67
CA LEU A 32 19.33 4.88 1.53
C LEU A 32 20.45 5.44 0.65
N HIS A 33 21.70 5.03 0.88
CA HIS A 33 22.84 5.42 0.04
C HIS A 33 22.64 5.07 -1.42
N ARG A 34 22.11 3.88 -1.71
CA ARG A 34 21.80 3.47 -3.08
C ARG A 34 20.69 4.31 -3.71
N TRP A 35 19.67 4.70 -2.95
CA TRP A 35 18.61 5.58 -3.45
C TRP A 35 19.15 6.98 -3.77
N ILE A 36 19.93 7.57 -2.87
CA ILE A 36 20.58 8.87 -3.10
C ILE A 36 21.48 8.81 -4.33
N TRP A 37 22.33 7.78 -4.44
CA TRP A 37 23.19 7.61 -5.61
C TRP A 37 22.40 7.48 -6.92
N LYS A 38 21.32 6.69 -6.93
CA LYS A 38 20.44 6.55 -8.10
C LYS A 38 19.76 7.86 -8.46
N PHE A 39 19.29 8.61 -7.46
CA PHE A 39 18.67 9.91 -7.64
C PHE A 39 19.65 10.88 -8.33
N GLU A 40 20.88 11.03 -7.80
CA GLU A 40 21.88 11.92 -8.39
C GLU A 40 22.31 11.48 -9.79
N LYS A 41 22.61 10.20 -10.00
CA LYS A 41 23.05 9.69 -11.30
C LYS A 41 21.98 9.77 -12.38
N SER A 42 20.72 9.56 -12.03
CA SER A 42 19.62 9.73 -12.98
C SER A 42 19.51 11.18 -13.43
N ARG A 43 19.74 12.13 -12.52
CA ARG A 43 19.67 13.56 -12.82
C ARG A 43 20.79 14.05 -13.71
N GLU A 44 22.01 13.52 -13.57
CA GLU A 44 23.10 13.75 -14.53
C GLU A 44 22.67 13.37 -15.97
N SER A 45 21.77 12.40 -16.10
CA SER A 45 21.21 11.95 -17.38
C SER A 45 19.87 12.62 -17.74
N SER A 46 19.53 13.75 -17.08
CA SER A 46 18.24 14.45 -17.24
C SER A 46 16.99 13.63 -16.90
N VAL A 47 17.14 12.53 -16.17
CA VAL A 47 16.03 11.71 -15.65
C VAL A 47 15.70 12.15 -14.24
N ARG A 48 14.43 12.54 -14.01
CA ARG A 48 13.94 12.93 -12.67
C ARG A 48 13.29 11.74 -11.99
N ILE A 49 13.91 11.24 -10.92
CA ILE A 49 13.25 10.30 -10.01
C ILE A 49 12.35 11.09 -9.06
N VAL A 50 11.05 10.81 -9.11
CA VAL A 50 10.05 11.44 -8.23
C VAL A 50 9.83 10.61 -6.97
N ALA A 51 9.96 9.28 -7.07
CA ALA A 51 9.65 8.38 -5.97
C ALA A 51 10.42 7.06 -6.01
N PHE A 52 10.55 6.44 -4.84
CA PHE A 52 10.97 5.06 -4.67
C PHE A 52 9.82 4.24 -4.08
N ALA A 53 9.45 3.16 -4.78
CA ALA A 53 8.49 2.17 -4.29
C ALA A 53 9.23 0.89 -3.89
N THR A 54 8.92 0.32 -2.72
CA THR A 54 9.50 -0.96 -2.28
C THR A 54 8.50 -1.85 -1.58
N ASP A 55 8.83 -3.14 -1.48
CA ASP A 55 8.15 -4.08 -0.62
C ASP A 55 8.27 -3.69 0.87
N CYS A 56 7.45 -4.31 1.72
CA CYS A 56 7.31 -4.05 3.13
C CYS A 56 8.37 -4.74 4.02
N ASP A 57 9.60 -4.91 3.53
CA ASP A 57 10.73 -5.40 4.32
C ASP A 57 11.12 -4.34 5.37
N PRO A 58 11.40 -4.72 6.63
CA PRO A 58 11.78 -3.79 7.68
C PRO A 58 12.97 -2.88 7.34
N ARG A 59 13.91 -3.35 6.52
CA ARG A 59 15.09 -2.56 6.11
C ARG A 59 14.70 -1.44 5.15
N TYR A 60 13.79 -1.70 4.23
CA TYR A 60 13.27 -0.66 3.34
C TYR A 60 12.42 0.34 4.12
N LEU A 61 11.56 -0.14 5.03
CA LEU A 61 10.78 0.72 5.92
C LEU A 61 11.67 1.67 6.73
N LEU A 62 12.75 1.15 7.34
CA LEU A 62 13.69 1.99 8.07
C LEU A 62 14.43 2.96 7.13
N ALA A 63 14.77 2.56 5.91
CA ALA A 63 15.37 3.46 4.92
C ALA A 63 14.41 4.59 4.51
N MET A 64 13.12 4.30 4.33
CA MET A 64 12.07 5.31 4.07
C MET A 64 11.96 6.29 5.24
N ARG A 65 11.98 5.79 6.48
CA ARG A 65 11.95 6.63 7.69
C ARG A 65 13.16 7.55 7.78
N LEU A 66 14.35 7.04 7.45
CA LEU A 66 15.57 7.85 7.39
C LEU A 66 15.53 8.87 6.25
N ALA A 67 14.97 8.51 5.09
CA ALA A 67 14.85 9.40 3.93
C ALA A 67 13.89 10.59 4.18
N THR A 68 12.80 10.32 4.92
CA THR A 68 11.71 11.29 5.18
C THR A 68 11.82 11.97 6.54
N SER A 69 12.83 11.62 7.33
CA SER A 69 12.96 11.96 8.76
C SER A 69 11.74 11.60 9.62
N PHE A 70 11.04 10.52 9.26
CA PHE A 70 9.89 10.01 10.00
C PHE A 70 10.32 9.26 11.28
N PHE A 71 10.38 9.97 12.41
CA PHE A 71 10.82 9.45 13.71
C PHE A 71 12.18 8.73 13.65
N ALA A 72 13.04 9.15 12.74
CA ALA A 72 14.39 8.62 12.55
C ALA A 72 15.25 9.71 11.92
N LYS A 73 16.51 9.83 12.33
CA LYS A 73 17.43 10.83 11.78
C LYS A 73 18.66 10.14 11.20
N TYR A 74 19.04 10.55 9.99
CA TYR A 74 20.30 10.16 9.40
C TYR A 74 21.32 11.28 9.59
N ASN A 75 22.24 11.10 10.55
CA ASN A 75 23.10 12.20 11.03
C ASN A 75 24.12 12.72 9.99
N ASN A 76 24.45 11.91 8.98
CA ASN A 76 25.53 12.23 8.04
C ASN A 76 25.04 12.91 6.76
N TYR A 77 23.72 13.00 6.54
CA TYR A 77 23.16 13.58 5.32
C TYR A 77 21.76 14.11 5.59
N SER A 78 21.58 15.43 5.46
CA SER A 78 20.27 16.07 5.60
C SER A 78 19.53 15.98 4.27
N MET A 79 18.55 15.08 4.18
CA MET A 79 17.71 14.94 2.99
C MET A 79 16.87 16.20 2.73
N HIS A 80 16.48 16.93 3.78
CA HIS A 80 15.65 18.12 3.64
C HIS A 80 16.41 19.30 3.06
N ASP A 81 17.71 19.43 3.37
CA ASP A 81 18.54 20.55 2.87
C ASP A 81 19.04 20.32 1.45
N HIS A 82 18.64 19.22 0.80
CA HIS A 82 19.06 18.95 -0.55
C HIS A 82 18.64 20.09 -1.49
N PRO A 83 19.53 20.59 -2.37
CA PRO A 83 19.23 21.72 -3.27
C PRO A 83 18.09 21.41 -4.25
N ASN A 84 17.75 20.14 -4.41
CA ASN A 84 16.73 19.67 -5.35
C ASN A 84 15.57 18.97 -4.64
N ALA A 85 15.41 19.25 -3.33
CA ALA A 85 14.22 18.83 -2.61
C ALA A 85 12.99 19.56 -3.17
N LEU A 86 11.91 18.81 -3.31
CA LEU A 86 10.58 19.30 -3.63
C LEU A 86 9.95 19.92 -2.39
N GLU A 87 9.23 21.01 -2.60
CA GLU A 87 8.35 21.60 -1.61
C GLU A 87 6.95 21.02 -1.76
N ILE A 88 6.39 20.52 -0.67
CA ILE A 88 5.08 19.89 -0.60
C ILE A 88 4.15 20.87 0.10
N ASP A 89 3.19 21.40 -0.66
CA ASP A 89 2.12 22.21 -0.11
C ASP A 89 1.08 21.31 0.57
N LEU A 90 1.00 21.40 1.90
CA LEU A 90 0.07 20.61 2.70
C LEU A 90 -1.13 21.47 3.12
N PRO A 91 -2.36 20.98 2.90
CA PRO A 91 -3.54 21.60 3.46
C PRO A 91 -3.39 21.76 4.99
N LYS A 92 -3.72 22.95 5.50
CA LYS A 92 -3.52 23.29 6.92
C LYS A 92 -4.29 22.35 7.86
N ASP A 93 -5.47 21.91 7.43
CA ASP A 93 -6.33 20.96 8.11
C ASP A 93 -5.68 19.57 8.26
N TRP A 94 -4.78 19.19 7.37
CA TRP A 94 -4.08 17.90 7.43
C TRP A 94 -2.96 17.87 8.46
N THR A 95 -2.42 19.02 8.84
CA THR A 95 -1.26 19.10 9.76
C THR A 95 -1.51 18.50 11.14
N THR A 96 -2.77 18.30 11.52
CA THR A 96 -3.16 17.71 12.81
C THR A 96 -3.11 16.19 12.84
N TRP A 97 -3.23 15.52 11.69
CA TRP A 97 -3.34 14.05 11.62
C TRP A 97 -2.43 13.40 10.56
N PHE A 98 -1.93 14.17 9.58
CA PHE A 98 -1.03 13.69 8.55
C PHE A 98 0.39 14.20 8.79
N PHE A 99 1.29 13.29 9.14
CA PHE A 99 2.69 13.63 9.37
C PHE A 99 3.50 13.39 8.10
N VAL A 100 4.01 14.48 7.52
CA VAL A 100 4.94 14.43 6.39
C VAL A 100 5.82 15.69 6.42
N SER A 101 7.11 15.55 6.08
CA SER A 101 7.98 16.72 5.96
C SER A 101 7.60 17.49 4.70
N THR A 102 7.50 18.82 4.80
CA THR A 102 7.15 19.73 3.69
C THR A 102 8.25 19.83 2.64
N ARG A 103 9.46 19.32 2.92
CA ARG A 103 10.58 19.37 1.99
C ARG A 103 11.19 17.99 1.82
N GLN A 104 11.18 17.41 0.62
CA GLN A 104 11.64 16.03 0.39
C GLN A 104 12.37 15.88 -0.94
N VAL A 105 13.42 15.06 -0.98
CA VAL A 105 14.16 14.77 -2.23
C VAL A 105 13.33 13.93 -3.19
N PHE A 106 12.62 12.94 -2.65
CA PHE A 106 11.77 12.02 -3.38
C PHE A 106 10.71 11.47 -2.42
N PHE A 107 9.60 10.97 -2.96
CA PHE A 107 8.59 10.25 -2.19
C PHE A 107 9.00 8.79 -1.95
N CYS A 108 8.48 8.22 -0.86
CA CYS A 108 8.64 6.81 -0.55
C CYS A 108 7.26 6.14 -0.49
N PHE A 109 7.09 5.07 -1.26
CA PHE A 109 5.86 4.28 -1.27
C PHE A 109 6.14 2.83 -0.90
N GLN A 110 5.25 2.24 -0.14
CA GLN A 110 5.23 0.78 0.03
C GLN A 110 4.44 0.14 -1.12
N ASP A 111 4.74 -1.12 -1.39
CA ASP A 111 3.94 -1.92 -2.30
C ASP A 111 2.52 -2.10 -1.75
N LEU A 112 1.57 -1.53 -2.49
CA LEU A 112 0.15 -1.44 -2.14
C LEU A 112 -0.54 -2.82 -2.20
N MET A 113 -0.09 -3.71 -3.10
CA MET A 113 -0.61 -5.09 -3.17
C MET A 113 -0.20 -5.88 -1.93
N HIS A 114 1.05 -5.69 -1.48
CA HIS A 114 1.53 -6.26 -0.23
C HIS A 114 0.82 -5.67 0.99
N LEU A 115 0.48 -4.37 0.97
CA LEU A 115 -0.34 -3.77 2.03
C LEU A 115 -1.73 -4.41 2.10
N CYS A 116 -2.44 -4.53 0.97
CA CYS A 116 -3.77 -5.12 0.91
C CYS A 116 -3.77 -6.57 1.42
N THR A 117 -2.82 -7.39 0.95
CA THR A 117 -2.70 -8.79 1.39
C THR A 117 -2.32 -8.90 2.88
N LYS A 118 -1.52 -7.97 3.43
CA LYS A 118 -1.27 -7.90 4.88
C LYS A 118 -2.52 -7.59 5.69
N LEU A 119 -3.34 -6.64 5.24
CA LEU A 119 -4.62 -6.33 5.90
C LEU A 119 -5.57 -7.53 5.85
N ARG A 120 -5.71 -8.18 4.69
CA ARG A 120 -6.47 -9.43 4.56
C ARG A 120 -5.95 -10.51 5.52
N ASN A 121 -4.65 -10.76 5.53
CA ASN A 121 -4.05 -11.76 6.42
C ASN A 121 -4.19 -11.41 7.91
N ARG A 122 -4.34 -10.11 8.25
CA ARG A 122 -4.57 -9.67 9.62
C ARG A 122 -5.95 -10.07 10.12
N ILE A 123 -7.01 -9.94 9.30
CA ILE A 123 -8.35 -10.44 9.66
C ILE A 123 -8.33 -11.95 9.85
N LEU A 124 -7.62 -12.67 8.97
CA LEU A 124 -7.60 -14.14 9.00
C LEU A 124 -6.68 -14.72 10.07
N SER A 125 -5.98 -13.88 10.83
CA SER A 125 -5.03 -14.29 11.85
C SER A 125 -5.67 -14.25 13.24
N ASN A 126 -5.66 -15.39 13.92
CA ASN A 126 -6.09 -15.49 15.32
C ASN A 126 -5.02 -15.02 16.32
N THR A 127 -3.93 -14.42 15.83
CA THR A 127 -2.75 -14.12 16.67
C THR A 127 -2.96 -12.90 17.55
N ALA A 128 -3.79 -11.94 17.13
CA ALA A 128 -4.13 -10.79 17.97
C ALA A 128 -5.48 -10.20 17.57
N SER A 129 -6.33 -9.97 18.58
CA SER A 129 -7.60 -9.28 18.41
C SER A 129 -7.38 -7.84 17.97
N MET A 130 -8.24 -7.37 17.07
CA MET A 130 -8.26 -6.00 16.59
C MET A 130 -9.63 -5.42 16.90
N LEU A 131 -9.64 -4.29 17.60
CA LEU A 131 -10.87 -3.61 17.98
C LEU A 131 -11.09 -2.39 17.08
N ILE A 132 -12.33 -2.20 16.67
CA ILE A 132 -12.81 -0.95 16.06
C ILE A 132 -13.89 -0.42 16.99
N GLY A 133 -13.59 0.69 17.67
CA GLY A 133 -14.41 1.17 18.78
C GLY A 133 -14.45 0.16 19.92
N LYS A 134 -15.63 -0.42 20.18
CA LYS A 134 -15.86 -1.42 21.25
C LYS A 134 -16.03 -2.85 20.72
N GLU A 135 -16.07 -3.02 19.41
CA GLU A 135 -16.31 -4.31 18.75
C GLU A 135 -15.02 -4.90 18.17
N ALA A 136 -14.94 -6.23 18.17
CA ALA A 136 -13.79 -6.94 17.61
C ALA A 136 -14.02 -7.28 16.14
N VAL A 137 -12.99 -7.07 15.33
CA VAL A 137 -12.93 -7.62 13.97
C VAL A 137 -12.72 -9.12 14.07
N SER A 138 -13.61 -9.89 13.45
CA SER A 138 -13.76 -11.33 13.67
C SER A 138 -13.81 -12.10 12.35
N ILE A 139 -13.02 -13.16 12.26
CA ILE A 139 -13.06 -14.11 11.14
C ILE A 139 -14.32 -14.98 11.19
N GLU A 140 -14.87 -15.21 12.38
CA GLU A 140 -16.08 -15.99 12.61
C GLU A 140 -17.27 -15.38 11.86
N VAL A 141 -17.36 -14.05 11.79
CA VAL A 141 -18.35 -13.33 10.96
C VAL A 141 -18.23 -13.71 9.47
N LEU A 142 -17.01 -13.84 8.95
CA LEU A 142 -16.79 -14.27 7.56
C LEU A 142 -17.05 -15.76 7.35
N MET A 143 -16.80 -16.58 8.36
CA MET A 143 -17.15 -18.01 8.32
C MET A 143 -18.66 -18.20 8.32
N ASP A 144 -19.39 -17.44 9.14
CA ASP A 144 -20.86 -17.43 9.21
C ASP A 144 -21.45 -17.03 7.85
N LEU A 145 -20.94 -15.95 7.24
CA LEU A 145 -21.33 -15.52 5.90
C LEU A 145 -21.17 -16.66 4.86
N VAL A 146 -20.00 -17.28 4.81
CA VAL A 146 -19.69 -18.34 3.83
C VAL A 146 -20.49 -19.62 4.05
N GLN A 147 -20.93 -19.89 5.29
CA GLN A 147 -21.68 -21.10 5.63
C GLN A 147 -23.19 -20.94 5.49
N ASN A 148 -23.71 -19.76 5.86
CA ASN A 148 -25.14 -19.54 6.07
C ASN A 148 -25.78 -18.60 5.04
N THR A 149 -24.98 -17.90 4.23
CA THR A 149 -25.48 -17.03 3.15
C THR A 149 -25.21 -17.64 1.78
N SER A 150 -26.10 -17.38 0.82
CA SER A 150 -25.92 -17.85 -0.55
C SER A 150 -24.69 -17.24 -1.19
N LYS A 151 -23.83 -18.08 -1.80
CA LYS A 151 -22.66 -17.63 -2.58
C LYS A 151 -23.00 -16.60 -3.64
N LEU A 152 -24.21 -16.65 -4.22
CA LEU A 152 -24.63 -15.68 -5.23
C LEU A 152 -24.76 -14.25 -4.68
N ALA A 153 -24.93 -14.10 -3.36
CA ALA A 153 -25.05 -12.79 -2.72
C ALA A 153 -23.69 -12.13 -2.42
N HIS A 154 -22.63 -12.92 -2.19
CA HIS A 154 -21.34 -12.38 -1.70
C HIS A 154 -20.10 -12.87 -2.48
N GLY A 155 -20.22 -13.87 -3.35
CA GLY A 155 -19.16 -14.38 -4.23
C GLY A 155 -18.01 -15.17 -3.57
N LEU A 156 -17.86 -15.09 -2.24
CA LEU A 156 -16.80 -15.79 -1.48
C LEU A 156 -16.95 -17.32 -1.49
N VAL A 157 -15.81 -18.01 -1.47
CA VAL A 157 -15.69 -19.45 -1.19
C VAL A 157 -14.78 -19.70 0.01
N LYS A 158 -14.80 -20.92 0.57
CA LYS A 158 -13.99 -21.30 1.75
C LYS A 158 -12.50 -21.00 1.60
N THR A 159 -11.95 -21.15 0.39
CA THR A 159 -10.53 -20.85 0.12
C THR A 159 -10.22 -19.37 0.17
N ASP A 160 -11.19 -18.47 0.00
CA ASP A 160 -10.96 -17.02 0.06
C ASP A 160 -10.65 -16.55 1.50
N ILE A 161 -11.14 -17.28 2.50
CA ILE A 161 -10.89 -17.03 3.94
C ILE A 161 -9.85 -17.99 4.53
N ASP A 162 -9.16 -18.80 3.71
CA ASP A 162 -8.09 -19.68 4.18
C ASP A 162 -6.79 -18.87 4.42
N PRO A 163 -6.22 -18.88 5.64
CA PRO A 163 -4.99 -18.16 5.95
C PRO A 163 -3.71 -18.79 5.36
N LYS A 164 -3.77 -19.99 4.76
CA LYS A 164 -2.59 -20.68 4.20
C LYS A 164 -1.96 -19.91 3.05
N ASP A 165 -2.79 -19.43 2.11
CA ASP A 165 -2.31 -18.62 0.99
C ASP A 165 -2.26 -17.16 1.40
N ARG A 166 -1.07 -16.72 1.82
CA ARG A 166 -0.82 -15.34 2.28
C ARG A 166 -0.66 -14.33 1.15
N GLN A 167 -0.53 -14.78 -0.10
CA GLN A 167 -0.31 -13.92 -1.28
C GLN A 167 -1.55 -13.86 -2.18
N ASN A 168 -2.70 -14.37 -1.72
CA ASN A 168 -3.93 -14.39 -2.51
C ASN A 168 -4.56 -13.00 -2.65
N VAL A 169 -4.11 -12.27 -3.66
CA VAL A 169 -4.67 -10.98 -4.04
C VAL A 169 -6.12 -11.11 -4.48
N SER A 170 -6.48 -12.16 -5.23
CA SER A 170 -7.85 -12.36 -5.72
C SER A 170 -8.85 -12.42 -4.56
N SER A 171 -8.55 -13.20 -3.53
CA SER A 171 -9.39 -13.29 -2.33
C SER A 171 -9.42 -11.99 -1.54
N CYS A 172 -8.32 -11.23 -1.51
CA CYS A 172 -8.29 -9.90 -0.90
C CYS A 172 -9.28 -8.94 -1.60
N LEU A 173 -9.27 -8.90 -2.93
CA LEU A 173 -10.17 -8.05 -3.71
C LEU A 173 -11.65 -8.47 -3.55
N LYS A 174 -11.92 -9.78 -3.51
CA LYS A 174 -13.29 -10.27 -3.26
C LYS A 174 -13.79 -9.90 -1.86
N LEU A 175 -12.94 -10.02 -0.83
CA LEU A 175 -13.29 -9.64 0.53
C LEU A 175 -13.63 -8.14 0.63
N ALA A 176 -13.03 -7.31 -0.22
CA ALA A 176 -13.26 -5.88 -0.30
C ALA A 176 -14.41 -5.48 -1.24
N SER A 177 -15.23 -6.41 -1.71
CA SER A 177 -16.37 -6.09 -2.60
C SER A 177 -17.55 -5.51 -1.82
N ASP A 178 -18.37 -4.71 -2.51
CA ASP A 178 -19.63 -4.20 -1.95
C ASP A 178 -20.58 -5.34 -1.60
N ASP A 179 -20.65 -6.37 -2.45
CA ASP A 179 -21.48 -7.57 -2.25
C ASP A 179 -21.22 -8.23 -0.88
N VAL A 180 -19.94 -8.34 -0.48
CA VAL A 180 -19.58 -8.87 0.85
C VAL A 180 -20.03 -7.90 1.95
N SER A 181 -19.79 -6.60 1.78
CA SER A 181 -20.16 -5.60 2.79
C SER A 181 -21.67 -5.53 3.03
N LEU A 182 -22.47 -5.65 1.97
CA LEU A 182 -23.92 -5.71 2.00
C LEU A 182 -24.40 -7.01 2.64
N ALA A 183 -23.85 -8.16 2.24
CA ALA A 183 -24.26 -9.45 2.80
C ALA A 183 -23.93 -9.61 4.29
N LEU A 184 -22.97 -8.83 4.81
CA LEU A 184 -22.66 -8.79 6.24
C LEU A 184 -23.66 -7.96 7.06
N GLU A 185 -24.53 -7.14 6.45
CA GLU A 185 -25.53 -6.32 7.17
C GLU A 185 -26.48 -7.17 8.01
N ASP A 186 -26.82 -8.35 7.51
CA ASP A 186 -27.77 -9.27 8.13
C ASP A 186 -27.13 -10.14 9.24
N ILE A 187 -25.81 -10.04 9.43
CA ILE A 187 -25.07 -10.84 10.42
C ILE A 187 -24.86 -10.03 11.71
N ASN A 188 -25.25 -10.62 12.84
CA ASN A 188 -25.08 -10.00 14.16
C ASN A 188 -23.60 -9.78 14.49
N ASN A 189 -23.27 -8.66 15.14
CA ASN A 189 -21.91 -8.27 15.54
C ASN A 189 -20.91 -8.16 14.36
N SER A 190 -21.41 -7.85 13.15
CA SER A 190 -20.56 -7.73 11.96
C SER A 190 -19.96 -6.32 11.77
N LEU A 191 -20.41 -5.31 12.52
CA LEU A 191 -20.12 -3.89 12.24
C LEU A 191 -18.61 -3.60 12.21
N ALA A 192 -17.84 -4.04 13.20
CA ALA A 192 -16.38 -3.87 13.17
C ALA A 192 -15.74 -4.53 11.94
N THR A 193 -16.13 -5.77 11.61
CA THR A 193 -15.61 -6.47 10.43
C THR A 193 -15.98 -5.75 9.13
N ARG A 194 -17.20 -5.22 9.03
CA ARG A 194 -17.66 -4.42 7.89
C ARG A 194 -16.86 -3.13 7.73
N ILE A 195 -16.65 -2.38 8.81
CA ILE A 195 -15.82 -1.16 8.78
C ILE A 195 -14.39 -1.51 8.34
N TYR A 196 -13.83 -2.62 8.84
CA TYR A 196 -12.50 -3.03 8.42
C TYR A 196 -12.42 -3.38 6.93
N LEU A 197 -13.38 -4.13 6.39
CA LEU A 197 -13.44 -4.46 4.97
C LEU A 197 -13.71 -3.23 4.11
N TYR A 198 -14.48 -2.27 4.60
CA TYR A 198 -14.69 -0.98 3.95
C TYR A 198 -13.37 -0.19 3.86
N LEU A 199 -12.58 -0.13 4.94
CA LEU A 199 -11.25 0.49 4.89
C LEU A 199 -10.32 -0.22 3.89
N LEU A 200 -10.35 -1.55 3.83
CA LEU A 200 -9.63 -2.32 2.83
C LEU A 200 -10.09 -1.96 1.41
N ARG A 201 -11.40 -1.80 1.20
CA ARG A 201 -11.98 -1.38 -0.08
C ARG A 201 -11.50 0.01 -0.48
N CYS A 202 -11.58 1.01 0.39
CA CYS A 202 -11.06 2.35 0.12
C CYS A 202 -9.60 2.33 -0.33
N ILE A 203 -8.76 1.51 0.32
CA ILE A 203 -7.34 1.34 -0.08
C ILE A 203 -7.23 0.71 -1.48
N VAL A 204 -8.03 -0.34 -1.77
CA VAL A 204 -8.05 -0.98 -3.09
C VAL A 204 -8.47 0.01 -4.19
N LEU A 205 -9.56 0.75 -3.98
CA LEU A 205 -10.07 1.74 -4.93
C LEU A 205 -9.06 2.87 -5.17
N ALA A 206 -8.46 3.39 -4.08
CA ALA A 206 -7.55 4.52 -4.15
C ALA A 206 -6.22 4.17 -4.82
N TYR A 207 -5.74 2.93 -4.71
CA TYR A 207 -4.34 2.58 -5.02
C TYR A 207 -4.13 1.38 -5.94
N VAL A 208 -5.07 0.44 -6.01
CA VAL A 208 -4.91 -0.81 -6.78
C VAL A 208 -5.74 -0.79 -8.06
N GLU A 209 -6.96 -0.27 -8.00
CA GLU A 209 -7.82 -0.24 -9.17
C GLU A 209 -7.26 0.70 -10.24
N HIS A 210 -7.14 0.23 -11.48
CA HIS A 210 -6.53 1.00 -12.58
C HIS A 210 -7.54 1.83 -13.37
N ASN A 211 -8.83 1.53 -13.25
CA ASN A 211 -9.89 2.17 -14.01
C ASN A 211 -10.47 3.41 -13.31
N THR A 212 -10.19 3.57 -12.01
CA THR A 212 -10.65 4.72 -11.22
C THR A 212 -9.91 5.98 -11.65
N SER A 213 -10.66 6.97 -12.14
CA SER A 213 -10.10 8.24 -12.59
C SER A 213 -9.45 9.00 -11.42
N ILE A 214 -8.52 9.91 -11.72
CA ILE A 214 -7.88 10.74 -10.68
C ILE A 214 -8.92 11.54 -9.90
N VAL A 215 -9.94 12.04 -10.59
CA VAL A 215 -11.04 12.81 -9.98
C VAL A 215 -11.83 11.92 -9.02
N ASP A 216 -12.18 10.71 -9.43
CA ASP A 216 -12.89 9.77 -8.57
C ASP A 216 -12.07 9.37 -7.34
N ARG A 217 -10.75 9.25 -7.47
CA ARG A 217 -9.86 9.01 -6.32
C ARG A 217 -9.83 10.17 -5.31
N ILE A 218 -10.14 11.39 -5.74
CA ILE A 218 -10.18 12.56 -4.84
C ILE A 218 -11.54 12.67 -4.14
N TYR A 219 -12.63 12.35 -4.84
CA TYR A 219 -13.99 12.63 -4.35
C TYR A 219 -14.77 11.40 -3.85
N ASN A 220 -14.37 10.17 -4.22
CA ASN A 220 -15.10 8.92 -3.92
C ASN A 220 -14.27 7.87 -3.17
N SER A 221 -13.08 8.23 -2.66
CA SER A 221 -12.25 7.37 -1.80
C SER A 221 -12.66 7.43 -0.33
#